data_AF-A0A6P1IM36-F1
#
_entry.id   AF-A0A6P1IM36-F1
#
_cell.length_a   1.000
_cell.length_b   1.000
_cell.length_c   1.000
_cell.angle_alpha   90.00
_cell.angle_beta   90.00
_cell.angle_gamma   90.00
#
_symmetry.space_group_name_H-M   'P 1'
#
loop_
_entity.id
_entity.type
_entity.pdbx_description
1 polymer ?
#
loop_
_entity_poly.entity_id
_entity_poly.type
_entity_poly.pdbx_seq_one_letter_code
_entity_poly.pdbx_strand_id
1 'polypeptide(L)'
;MDAADSGLMATARPVDPVPTDEEVRNPFLVALGERVRTLRSRRGMTRKAVAVAADVSERHLANLEYGTGNASILVLLQVAQALHCSLAELLGDVSTSSPEWLLIRELLEGRGEGDLRRVRVAIGGLLGGGAVPGGDPGRSSRIALIGLRGAGKSTLGQRLADDLGFAFIELSREIEKFAGCSINEIHSLYGTPAYRRYERRALEEAIQIYPEVVIATPGGLVSDAANFNLLLSHCTTVWLQADPADHMGRVAAQGDMRPMAASREAMDDLKRILAGRSAFYSKADMSFNTSAYSLNDAFLALRSQVRERLGLVTKHA
;
A
#
# COMPACT_ATOMS: atom_id res chain seq x y z
N MET A 1 84.41 -6.79 5.24
CA MET A 1 85.16 -5.63 4.74
C MET A 1 84.13 -4.71 4.13
N ASP A 2 84.04 -3.51 4.70
CA ASP A 2 82.92 -2.58 4.64
C ASP A 2 82.43 -2.21 3.24
N ALA A 3 81.10 -2.16 3.09
CA ALA A 3 80.46 -1.41 2.02
C ALA A 3 79.75 -0.20 2.66
N ALA A 4 80.27 0.97 2.33
CA ALA A 4 79.83 2.26 2.84
C ALA A 4 78.42 2.62 2.36
N ASP A 5 77.68 3.15 3.32
CA ASP A 5 76.40 3.84 3.24
C ASP A 5 76.50 5.06 2.32
N SER A 6 75.62 5.14 1.32
CA SER A 6 75.45 6.33 0.48
C SER A 6 73.98 6.74 0.49
N GLY A 7 73.70 7.77 1.28
CA GLY A 7 72.39 8.38 1.41
C GLY A 7 71.94 9.03 0.10
N LEU A 8 70.75 8.63 -0.37
CA LEU A 8 69.95 9.42 -1.30
C LEU A 8 68.72 9.94 -0.55
N MET A 9 68.62 11.26 -0.46
CA MET A 9 67.45 11.98 0.04
C MET A 9 66.24 11.70 -0.84
N ALA A 10 65.24 11.00 -0.30
CA ALA A 10 63.90 10.98 -0.85
C ALA A 10 63.09 12.10 -0.17
N THR A 11 62.84 13.18 -0.91
CA THR A 11 61.93 14.24 -0.48
C THR A 11 60.50 13.70 -0.46
N ALA A 12 59.95 13.51 0.75
CA ALA A 12 58.55 13.17 0.92
C ALA A 12 57.69 14.31 0.34
N ARG A 13 56.87 14.00 -0.66
CA ARG A 13 55.82 14.92 -1.13
C ARG A 13 54.87 15.19 0.04
N PRO A 14 54.46 16.45 0.28
CA PRO A 14 53.43 16.72 1.27
C PRO A 14 52.16 15.98 0.84
N VAL A 15 51.63 15.16 1.75
CA VAL A 15 50.33 14.53 1.60
C VAL A 15 49.31 15.67 1.61
N ASP A 16 48.61 15.85 0.49
CA ASP A 16 47.50 16.80 0.41
C ASP A 16 46.54 16.53 1.59
N PRO A 17 46.07 17.58 2.30
CA PRO A 17 45.15 17.38 3.40
C PRO A 17 43.91 16.68 2.87
N VAL A 18 43.61 15.50 3.42
CA VAL A 18 42.33 14.81 3.24
C VAL A 18 41.24 15.84 3.51
N PRO A 19 40.29 16.06 2.58
CA PRO A 19 39.22 17.01 2.80
C PRO A 19 38.49 16.59 4.07
N THR A 20 38.49 17.48 5.06
CA THR A 20 37.71 17.34 6.29
C THR A 20 36.26 17.11 5.89
N ASP A 21 35.62 16.09 6.47
CA ASP A 21 34.19 15.80 6.34
C ASP A 21 33.35 17.09 6.41
N GLU A 22 33.04 17.70 5.27
CA GLU A 22 31.82 18.45 5.15
C GLU A 22 30.72 17.42 5.34
N GLU A 23 30.15 17.36 6.55
CA GLU A 23 28.99 16.54 6.86
C GLU A 23 28.02 16.64 5.68
N VAL A 24 27.95 15.57 4.88
CA VAL A 24 27.07 15.51 3.72
C VAL A 24 25.66 15.68 4.26
N ARG A 25 25.15 16.92 4.17
CA ARG A 25 23.87 17.29 4.79
C ARG A 25 22.80 16.42 4.19
N ASN A 26 21.99 15.80 5.05
CA ASN A 26 20.93 14.92 4.57
C ASN A 26 19.97 15.72 3.66
N PRO A 27 19.78 15.32 2.39
CA PRO A 27 18.98 16.09 1.43
C PRO A 27 17.54 16.33 1.90
N PHE A 28 16.96 15.38 2.66
CA PHE A 28 15.62 15.52 3.21
C PHE A 28 15.55 16.63 4.27
N LEU A 29 16.56 16.73 5.15
CA LEU A 29 16.61 17.76 6.19
C LEU A 29 16.81 19.15 5.59
N VAL A 30 17.62 19.26 4.54
CA VAL A 30 17.80 20.51 3.80
C VAL A 30 16.47 20.96 3.19
N ALA A 31 15.78 20.06 2.49
CA ALA A 31 14.47 20.36 1.89
C ALA A 31 13.40 20.69 2.94
N LEU A 32 13.41 20.01 4.09
CA LEU A 32 12.55 20.33 5.25
C LEU A 32 12.83 21.75 5.76
N GLY A 33 14.10 22.12 5.94
CA GLY A 33 14.51 23.44 6.38
C GLY A 33 14.08 24.56 5.42
N GLU A 34 14.20 24.32 4.11
CA GLU A 34 13.71 25.23 3.07
C GLU A 34 12.19 25.42 3.12
N ARG A 35 11.42 24.34 3.34
CA ARG A 35 9.96 24.42 3.50
C ARG A 35 9.55 25.22 4.74
N VAL A 36 10.19 24.96 5.89
CA VAL A 36 9.96 25.73 7.12
C VAL A 36 10.23 27.22 6.88
N ARG A 37 11.36 27.55 6.23
CA ARG A 37 11.73 28.94 5.90
C ARG A 37 10.71 29.58 4.96
N THR A 38 10.26 28.85 3.94
CA THR A 38 9.28 29.34 2.96
C THR A 38 7.92 29.61 3.62
N LEU A 39 7.43 28.67 4.44
CA LEU A 39 6.17 28.84 5.18
C LEU A 39 6.22 30.01 6.15
N ARG A 40 7.33 30.14 6.88
CA ARG A 40 7.56 31.27 7.77
C ARG A 40 7.52 32.61 7.02
N SER A 41 8.22 32.71 5.90
CA SER A 41 8.23 33.92 5.06
C SER A 41 6.85 34.26 4.50
N ARG A 42 6.09 33.24 4.02
CA ARG A 42 4.72 33.43 3.53
C ARG A 42 3.77 33.98 4.60
N ARG A 43 4.02 33.64 5.87
CA ARG A 43 3.23 34.12 7.03
C ARG A 43 3.77 35.41 7.64
N GLY A 44 4.79 36.02 7.04
CA GLY A 44 5.36 37.29 7.51
C GLY A 44 6.05 37.17 8.88
N MET A 45 6.43 35.97 9.32
CA MET A 45 7.02 35.76 10.64
C MET A 45 8.56 35.81 10.59
N THR A 46 9.17 36.43 11.61
CA THR A 46 10.62 36.33 11.80
C THR A 46 10.98 34.99 12.44
N ARG A 47 12.23 34.55 12.29
CA ARG A 47 12.70 33.31 12.93
C ARG A 47 12.50 33.37 14.45
N LYS A 48 12.89 34.48 15.07
CA LYS A 48 12.65 34.74 16.50
C LYS A 48 11.17 34.62 16.89
N ALA A 49 10.26 35.18 16.09
CA ALA A 49 8.83 35.10 16.38
C ALA A 49 8.30 33.65 16.35
N VAL A 50 8.72 32.85 15.37
CA VAL A 50 8.36 31.43 15.30
C VAL A 50 8.99 30.64 16.44
N ALA A 51 10.25 30.91 16.78
CA ALA A 51 10.95 30.23 17.88
C ALA A 51 10.22 30.45 19.22
N VAL A 52 9.82 31.69 19.50
CA VAL A 52 9.03 32.03 20.69
C VAL A 52 7.65 31.36 20.65
N ALA A 53 6.94 31.42 19.52
CA ALA A 53 5.62 30.81 19.39
C ALA A 53 5.63 29.28 19.46
N ALA A 54 6.72 28.64 19.04
CA ALA A 54 6.92 27.19 19.09
C ALA A 54 7.57 26.70 20.40
N ASP A 55 7.89 27.60 21.34
CA ASP A 55 8.62 27.27 22.57
C ASP A 55 9.95 26.52 22.30
N VAL A 56 10.72 27.00 21.32
CA VAL A 56 12.03 26.46 20.98
C VAL A 56 13.08 27.57 20.91
N SER A 57 14.36 27.22 21.11
CA SER A 57 15.43 28.21 20.96
C SER A 57 15.56 28.66 19.51
N GLU A 58 15.85 29.95 19.30
CA GLU A 58 16.07 30.49 17.94
C GLU A 58 17.23 29.79 17.21
N ARG A 59 18.26 29.35 17.95
CA ARG A 59 19.35 28.52 17.43
C ARG A 59 18.84 27.17 16.90
N HIS A 60 17.94 26.52 17.63
CA HIS A 60 17.36 25.25 17.22
C HIS A 60 16.50 25.40 15.96
N LEU A 61 15.70 26.47 15.89
CA LEU A 61 14.95 26.80 14.68
C LEU A 61 15.86 27.15 13.49
N ALA A 62 16.99 27.83 13.74
CA ALA A 62 17.97 28.10 12.71
C ALA A 62 18.59 26.80 12.17
N ASN A 63 18.99 25.88 13.04
CA ASN A 63 19.51 24.57 12.65
C ASN A 63 18.49 23.79 11.80
N LEU A 64 17.22 23.77 12.22
CA LEU A 64 16.13 23.19 11.45
C LEU A 64 16.02 23.82 10.05
N GLU A 65 16.03 25.16 9.95
CA GLU A 65 15.97 25.87 8.66
C GLU A 65 17.21 25.67 7.78
N TYR A 66 18.37 25.41 8.37
CA TYR A 66 19.60 25.09 7.65
C TYR A 66 19.71 23.61 7.27
N GLY A 67 18.78 22.78 7.75
CA GLY A 67 18.83 21.33 7.58
C GLY A 67 19.98 20.67 8.35
N THR A 68 20.44 21.29 9.45
CA THR A 68 21.51 20.76 10.29
C THR A 68 20.93 20.12 11.54
N GLY A 69 21.29 18.85 11.77
CA GLY A 69 20.81 18.05 12.90
C GLY A 69 19.38 17.52 12.74
N ASN A 70 19.07 16.46 13.48
CA ASN A 70 17.75 15.83 13.47
C ASN A 70 16.82 16.53 14.47
N ALA A 71 15.78 17.22 13.97
CA ALA A 71 14.73 17.76 14.82
C ALA A 71 13.85 16.64 15.37
N SER A 72 13.47 16.73 16.64
CA SER A 72 12.51 15.79 17.22
C SER A 72 11.12 16.00 16.62
N ILE A 73 10.30 14.94 16.57
CA ILE A 73 8.93 15.04 16.05
C ILE A 73 8.07 16.04 16.85
N LEU A 74 8.33 16.17 18.16
CA LEU A 74 7.63 17.13 19.02
C LEU A 74 7.99 18.57 18.66
N VAL A 75 9.26 18.85 18.38
CA VAL A 75 9.71 20.15 17.87
C VAL A 75 9.05 20.46 16.52
N LEU A 76 9.02 19.49 15.61
CA LEU A 76 8.35 19.68 14.32
C LEU A 76 6.85 19.97 14.48
N LEU A 77 6.19 19.31 15.44
CA LEU A 77 4.78 19.56 15.75
C LEU A 77 4.55 20.96 16.32
N GLN A 78 5.41 21.42 17.24
CA GLN A 78 5.35 22.77 17.81
C GLN A 78 5.59 23.84 16.74
N VAL A 79 6.57 23.64 15.87
CA VAL A 79 6.84 24.54 14.75
C VAL A 79 5.66 24.58 13.77
N ALA A 80 5.02 23.43 13.48
CA ALA A 80 3.83 23.38 12.64
C ALA A 80 2.67 24.18 13.26
N GLN A 81 2.43 24.03 14.56
CA GLN A 81 1.41 24.80 15.29
C GLN A 81 1.69 26.30 15.29
N ALA A 82 2.95 26.71 15.54
CA ALA A 82 3.37 28.11 15.50
C ALA A 82 3.23 28.72 14.10
N LEU A 83 3.47 27.90 13.07
CA LEU A 83 3.22 28.25 11.69
C LEU A 83 1.77 27.99 11.26
N HIS A 84 0.82 27.70 12.16
CA HIS A 84 -0.55 27.27 11.90
C HIS A 84 -0.73 26.44 10.61
N CYS A 85 0.12 25.43 10.46
CA CYS A 85 0.14 24.51 9.33
C CYS A 85 0.12 23.06 9.84
N SER A 86 -0.19 22.12 8.95
CA SER A 86 -0.13 20.70 9.27
C SER A 86 1.32 20.21 9.26
N LEU A 87 1.62 19.17 10.02
CA LEU A 87 2.93 18.52 10.00
C LEU A 87 3.29 17.97 8.59
N ALA A 88 2.28 17.58 7.81
CA ALA A 88 2.45 17.10 6.44
C ALA A 88 3.05 18.18 5.51
N GLU A 89 2.68 19.45 5.70
CA GLU A 89 3.25 20.58 4.93
C GLU A 89 4.74 20.79 5.23
N LEU A 90 5.17 20.50 6.47
CA LEU A 90 6.59 20.53 6.81
C LEU A 90 7.33 19.36 6.15
N LEU A 91 6.77 18.16 6.19
CA LEU A 91 7.41 16.96 5.63
C LEU A 91 7.39 16.91 4.10
N GLY A 92 6.56 17.74 3.44
CA GLY A 92 6.48 17.82 1.98
C GLY A 92 5.66 16.69 1.37
N ASP A 93 4.55 16.32 2.01
CA ASP A 93 3.62 15.32 1.49
C ASP A 93 3.00 15.74 0.15
N VAL A 94 2.64 14.78 -0.71
CA VAL A 94 2.05 15.05 -2.03
C VAL A 94 0.76 15.88 -1.93
N SER A 95 -0.04 15.70 -0.87
CA SER A 95 -1.25 16.50 -0.62
C SER A 95 -0.98 17.97 -0.29
N THR A 96 0.29 18.36 -0.21
CA THR A 96 0.74 19.73 0.07
C THR A 96 1.61 20.31 -1.04
N SER A 97 1.77 19.55 -2.15
CA SER A 97 2.69 19.89 -3.24
C SER A 97 2.18 21.01 -4.17
N SER A 98 0.86 21.25 -4.22
CA SER A 98 0.25 22.31 -5.03
C SER A 98 -0.95 22.96 -4.34
N PRO A 99 -1.32 24.20 -4.71
CA PRO A 99 -2.53 24.85 -4.20
C PRO A 99 -3.81 24.04 -4.45
N GLU A 100 -3.93 23.40 -5.62
CA GLU A 100 -5.09 22.55 -5.94
C GLU A 100 -5.20 21.33 -4.99
N TRP A 101 -4.08 20.70 -4.64
CA TRP A 101 -4.09 19.62 -3.65
C TRP A 101 -4.57 20.10 -2.27
N LEU A 102 -4.18 21.30 -1.85
CA LEU A 102 -4.63 21.89 -0.59
C LEU A 102 -6.14 22.16 -0.61
N LEU A 103 -6.65 22.74 -1.71
CA LEU A 103 -8.09 23.00 -1.87
C LEU A 103 -8.91 21.69 -1.91
N ILE A 104 -8.43 20.67 -2.62
CA ILE A 104 -9.08 19.35 -2.65
C ILE A 104 -9.09 18.73 -1.25
N ARG A 105 -7.96 18.80 -0.53
CA ARG A 105 -7.84 18.27 0.83
C ARG A 105 -8.83 18.94 1.77
N GLU A 106 -8.93 20.27 1.76
CA GLU A 106 -9.88 21.04 2.56
C GLU A 106 -11.34 20.59 2.31
N LEU A 107 -11.72 20.35 1.05
CA LEU A 107 -13.07 19.87 0.71
C LEU A 107 -13.38 18.49 1.30
N LEU A 108 -12.37 17.63 1.40
CA LEU A 108 -12.46 16.25 1.88
C LEU A 108 -12.25 16.12 3.39
N GLU A 109 -11.72 17.15 4.05
CA GLU A 109 -11.46 17.14 5.47
C GLU A 109 -12.76 17.00 6.28
N GLY A 110 -12.74 16.14 7.30
CA GLY A 110 -13.90 15.85 8.15
C GLY A 110 -15.04 15.07 7.48
N ARG A 111 -14.91 14.68 6.20
CA ARG A 111 -15.93 13.89 5.49
C ARG A 111 -15.93 12.44 5.94
N GLY A 112 -17.12 11.83 6.00
CA GLY A 112 -17.26 10.41 6.32
C GLY A 112 -16.84 9.49 5.17
N GLU A 113 -16.60 8.21 5.48
CA GLU A 113 -16.17 7.19 4.51
C GLU A 113 -17.10 7.03 3.30
N GLY A 114 -18.40 7.27 3.48
CA GLY A 114 -19.39 7.23 2.39
C GLY A 114 -19.17 8.36 1.38
N ASP A 115 -18.89 9.58 1.86
CA ASP A 115 -18.62 10.74 1.01
C ASP A 115 -17.29 10.61 0.29
N LEU A 116 -16.25 10.20 1.02
CA LEU A 116 -14.93 9.92 0.44
C LEU A 116 -15.02 8.84 -0.64
N ARG A 117 -15.87 7.81 -0.45
CA ARG A 117 -16.14 6.80 -1.49
C ARG A 117 -16.78 7.43 -2.73
N ARG A 118 -17.78 8.29 -2.56
CA ARG A 118 -18.45 8.97 -3.68
C ARG A 118 -17.47 9.82 -4.48
N VAL A 119 -16.63 10.59 -3.79
CA VAL A 119 -15.59 11.42 -4.42
C VAL A 119 -14.57 10.55 -5.16
N ARG A 120 -14.06 9.47 -4.53
CA ARG A 120 -13.13 8.53 -5.18
C ARG A 120 -13.70 7.96 -6.48
N VAL A 121 -14.97 7.53 -6.47
CA VAL A 121 -15.64 6.98 -7.66
C VAL A 121 -15.80 8.07 -8.73
N ALA A 122 -16.20 9.28 -8.35
CA ALA A 122 -16.38 10.39 -9.30
C ALA A 122 -15.05 10.82 -9.95
N ILE A 123 -13.98 10.97 -9.16
CA ILE A 123 -12.64 11.32 -9.67
C ILE A 123 -12.12 10.21 -10.60
N GLY A 124 -12.32 8.94 -10.22
CA GLY A 124 -11.95 7.80 -11.08
C GLY A 124 -12.62 7.88 -12.46
N GLY A 125 -13.91 8.19 -12.49
CA GLY A 125 -14.66 8.37 -13.73
C GLY A 125 -14.22 9.58 -14.56
N LEU A 126 -13.92 10.71 -13.91
CA LEU A 126 -13.50 11.94 -14.58
C LEU A 126 -12.09 11.83 -15.19
N LEU A 127 -11.16 11.18 -14.50
CA LEU A 127 -9.75 11.11 -14.90
C LEU A 127 -9.41 9.88 -15.75
N GLY A 128 -10.41 9.09 -16.16
CA GLY A 128 -10.20 7.87 -16.95
C GLY A 128 -9.41 6.78 -16.22
N GLY A 129 -9.28 6.88 -14.89
CA GLY A 129 -8.45 6.02 -14.04
C GLY A 129 -9.23 5.12 -13.08
N GLY A 130 -10.56 5.14 -13.11
CA GLY A 130 -11.37 4.29 -12.26
C GLY A 130 -12.81 4.08 -12.73
N ALA A 131 -13.42 3.00 -12.23
CA ALA A 131 -14.78 2.58 -12.56
C ALA A 131 -15.80 3.71 -12.44
N VAL A 132 -16.26 4.22 -13.58
CA VAL A 132 -17.65 4.66 -13.69
C VAL A 132 -18.51 3.41 -13.43
N PRO A 133 -19.63 3.51 -12.70
CA PRO A 133 -20.73 2.55 -12.87
C PRO A 133 -21.11 2.53 -14.36
N GLY A 134 -20.66 1.50 -15.09
CA GLY A 134 -20.76 1.40 -16.55
C GLY A 134 -19.53 1.84 -17.37
N GLY A 135 -18.36 2.08 -16.76
CA GLY A 135 -17.16 2.58 -17.44
C GLY A 135 -16.29 1.53 -18.13
N ASP A 136 -16.20 0.34 -17.54
CA ASP A 136 -15.62 -0.84 -18.18
C ASP A 136 -16.75 -1.85 -18.46
N PRO A 137 -17.17 -2.01 -19.73
CA PRO A 137 -18.23 -2.95 -20.10
C PRO A 137 -17.92 -4.40 -19.68
N GLY A 138 -16.64 -4.76 -19.56
CA GLY A 138 -16.21 -6.10 -19.16
C GLY A 138 -16.18 -6.31 -17.65
N ARG A 139 -16.40 -5.27 -16.82
CA ARG A 139 -16.31 -5.38 -15.36
C ARG A 139 -17.27 -6.41 -14.76
N SER A 140 -18.47 -6.56 -15.33
CA SER A 140 -19.44 -7.56 -14.88
C SER A 140 -18.96 -8.98 -15.15
N SER A 141 -18.17 -9.21 -16.20
CA SER A 141 -17.68 -10.54 -16.56
C SER A 141 -16.34 -10.90 -15.93
N ARG A 142 -15.70 -9.98 -15.20
CA ARG A 142 -14.46 -10.24 -14.42
C ARG A 142 -14.78 -10.22 -12.93
N ILE A 143 -14.72 -11.37 -12.28
CA ILE A 143 -15.04 -11.53 -10.87
C ILE A 143 -13.74 -11.67 -10.08
N ALA A 144 -13.48 -10.79 -9.13
CA ALA A 144 -12.31 -10.87 -8.27
C ALA A 144 -12.68 -11.27 -6.84
N LEU A 145 -12.16 -12.41 -6.39
CA LEU A 145 -12.32 -12.90 -5.04
C LEU A 145 -11.20 -12.35 -4.15
N ILE A 146 -11.58 -11.55 -3.15
CA ILE A 146 -10.66 -10.97 -2.16
C ILE A 146 -10.92 -11.55 -0.76
N GLY A 147 -9.90 -11.54 0.09
CA GLY A 147 -9.98 -12.06 1.46
C GLY A 147 -8.68 -12.73 1.87
N LEU A 148 -8.52 -13.04 3.16
CA LEU A 148 -7.31 -13.69 3.66
C LEU A 148 -7.13 -15.12 3.14
N ARG A 149 -5.89 -15.63 3.23
CA ARG A 149 -5.60 -17.04 2.95
C ARG A 149 -6.49 -17.92 3.83
N GLY A 150 -7.02 -19.02 3.29
CA GLY A 150 -8.03 -19.83 3.99
C GLY A 150 -9.48 -19.36 3.83
N ALA A 151 -9.76 -18.20 3.22
CA ALA A 151 -11.14 -17.76 2.92
C ALA A 151 -11.89 -18.63 1.88
N GLY A 152 -11.22 -19.61 1.27
CA GLY A 152 -11.82 -20.45 0.22
C GLY A 152 -11.77 -19.87 -1.20
N LYS A 153 -11.02 -18.79 -1.45
CA LYS A 153 -10.88 -18.15 -2.78
C LYS A 153 -10.55 -19.12 -3.91
N SER A 154 -9.58 -20.01 -3.71
CA SER A 154 -9.16 -20.95 -4.75
C SER A 154 -10.24 -22.00 -5.02
N THR A 155 -10.76 -22.64 -3.97
CA THR A 155 -11.74 -23.72 -4.09
C THR A 155 -13.09 -23.23 -4.59
N LEU A 156 -13.62 -22.16 -3.99
CA LEU A 156 -14.91 -21.58 -4.41
C LEU A 156 -14.79 -20.86 -5.75
N GLY A 157 -13.64 -20.22 -6.02
CA GLY A 157 -13.39 -19.53 -7.27
C GLY A 157 -13.30 -20.46 -8.47
N GLN A 158 -12.60 -21.59 -8.35
CA GLN A 158 -12.55 -22.58 -9.43
C GLN A 158 -13.97 -23.10 -9.75
N ARG A 159 -14.73 -23.51 -8.72
CA ARG A 159 -16.11 -23.99 -8.92
C ARG A 159 -17.02 -22.93 -9.52
N LEU A 160 -16.85 -21.67 -9.13
CA LEU A 160 -17.61 -20.55 -9.66
C LEU A 160 -17.26 -20.29 -11.13
N ALA A 161 -15.99 -20.39 -11.50
CA ALA A 161 -15.54 -20.28 -12.88
C ALA A 161 -16.14 -21.39 -13.74
N ASP A 162 -16.09 -22.65 -13.26
CA ASP A 162 -16.65 -23.81 -13.96
C ASP A 162 -18.17 -23.67 -14.18
N ASP A 163 -18.92 -23.17 -13.19
CA ASP A 163 -20.38 -22.93 -13.30
C ASP A 163 -20.75 -21.81 -14.27
N LEU A 164 -19.93 -20.76 -14.32
CA LEU A 164 -20.13 -19.62 -15.21
C LEU A 164 -19.58 -19.86 -16.63
N GLY A 165 -18.74 -20.89 -16.81
CA GLY A 165 -17.99 -21.10 -18.05
C GLY A 165 -16.84 -20.10 -18.25
N PHE A 166 -16.35 -19.50 -17.16
CA PHE A 166 -15.29 -18.47 -17.18
C PHE A 166 -13.91 -19.09 -16.98
N ALA A 167 -12.86 -18.35 -17.34
CA ALA A 167 -11.50 -18.74 -16.95
C ALA A 167 -11.32 -18.63 -15.42
N PHE A 168 -10.47 -19.46 -14.83
CA PHE A 168 -10.04 -19.30 -13.45
C PHE A 168 -8.54 -18.96 -13.37
N ILE A 169 -8.21 -17.92 -12.62
CA ILE A 169 -6.83 -17.47 -12.43
C ILE A 169 -6.53 -17.31 -10.94
N GLU A 170 -5.46 -17.97 -10.48
CA GLU A 170 -4.83 -17.62 -9.21
C GLU A 170 -3.75 -16.58 -9.47
N LEU A 171 -4.00 -15.34 -9.07
CA LEU A 171 -3.09 -14.22 -9.36
C LEU A 171 -1.70 -14.43 -8.75
N SER A 172 -1.59 -15.19 -7.64
CA SER A 172 -0.29 -15.60 -7.08
C SER A 172 0.54 -16.46 -8.05
N ARG A 173 -0.09 -17.35 -8.83
CA ARG A 173 0.61 -18.17 -9.82
C ARG A 173 1.07 -17.32 -11.01
N GLU A 174 0.26 -16.35 -11.43
CA GLU A 174 0.66 -15.41 -12.49
C GLU A 174 1.84 -14.54 -12.05
N ILE A 175 1.88 -14.10 -10.80
CA ILE A 175 3.04 -13.39 -10.23
C ILE A 175 4.31 -14.24 -10.34
N GLU A 176 4.26 -15.53 -9.95
CA GLU A 176 5.41 -16.43 -10.02
C GLU A 176 5.86 -16.67 -11.47
N LYS A 177 4.91 -16.84 -12.40
CA LYS A 177 5.20 -16.96 -13.84
C LYS A 177 5.92 -15.71 -14.38
N PHE A 178 5.45 -14.51 -14.05
CA PHE A 178 6.09 -13.27 -14.50
C PHE A 178 7.45 -13.01 -13.84
N ALA A 179 7.62 -13.42 -12.59
CA ALA A 179 8.89 -13.28 -11.87
C ALA A 179 9.92 -14.36 -12.23
N GLY A 180 9.47 -15.50 -12.77
CA GLY A 180 10.31 -16.66 -13.06
C GLY A 180 10.82 -17.39 -11.80
N CYS A 181 10.27 -17.06 -10.63
CA CYS A 181 10.63 -17.62 -9.32
C CYS A 181 9.42 -17.60 -8.38
N SER A 182 9.52 -18.31 -7.26
CA SER A 182 8.46 -18.38 -6.25
C SER A 182 8.27 -17.06 -5.51
N ILE A 183 7.09 -16.82 -4.95
CA ILE A 183 6.82 -15.62 -4.14
C ILE A 183 7.82 -15.47 -2.97
N ASN A 184 8.22 -16.59 -2.35
CA ASN A 184 9.20 -16.58 -1.27
C ASN A 184 10.57 -16.08 -1.76
N GLU A 185 11.01 -16.49 -2.95
CA GLU A 185 12.24 -16.01 -3.58
C GLU A 185 12.13 -14.53 -3.95
N ILE A 186 10.98 -14.07 -4.46
CA ILE A 186 10.75 -12.65 -4.74
C ILE A 186 10.99 -11.81 -3.48
N HIS A 187 10.37 -12.19 -2.36
CA HIS A 187 10.56 -11.47 -1.10
C HIS A 187 11.99 -11.55 -0.58
N SER A 188 12.65 -12.70 -0.71
CA SER A 188 14.00 -12.91 -0.19
C SER A 188 15.08 -12.19 -1.00
N LEU A 189 14.93 -12.14 -2.33
CA LEU A 189 15.94 -11.62 -3.26
C LEU A 189 15.68 -10.16 -3.66
N TYR A 190 14.41 -9.77 -3.83
CA TYR A 190 14.04 -8.47 -4.41
C TYR A 190 13.15 -7.61 -3.49
N GLY A 191 12.65 -8.19 -2.40
CA GLY A 191 11.86 -7.49 -1.40
C GLY A 191 10.43 -7.13 -1.83
N THR A 192 9.69 -6.53 -0.90
CA THR A 192 8.28 -6.15 -1.07
C THR A 192 8.01 -5.19 -2.24
N PRO A 193 8.84 -4.16 -2.52
CA PRO A 193 8.58 -3.27 -3.66
C PRO A 193 8.56 -4.00 -5.00
N ALA A 194 9.47 -4.97 -5.20
CA ALA A 194 9.48 -5.78 -6.41
C ALA A 194 8.25 -6.67 -6.51
N TYR A 195 7.86 -7.32 -5.41
CA TYR A 195 6.60 -8.09 -5.35
C TYR A 195 5.39 -7.25 -5.77
N ARG A 196 5.26 -6.00 -5.29
CA ARG A 196 4.14 -5.13 -5.66
C ARG A 196 4.12 -4.77 -7.15
N ARG A 197 5.28 -4.62 -7.78
CA ARG A 197 5.38 -4.42 -9.24
C ARG A 197 4.93 -5.66 -10.01
N TYR A 198 5.33 -6.86 -9.59
CA TYR A 198 4.87 -8.10 -10.22
C TYR A 198 3.37 -8.34 -9.98
N GLU A 199 2.85 -8.04 -8.78
CA GLU A 199 1.42 -8.11 -8.45
C GLU A 199 0.60 -7.15 -9.34
N ARG A 200 1.09 -5.92 -9.53
CA ARG A 200 0.49 -4.94 -10.43
C ARG A 200 0.41 -5.47 -11.86
N ARG A 201 1.55 -5.91 -12.41
CA ARG A 201 1.64 -6.42 -13.78
C ARG A 201 0.74 -7.62 -13.99
N ALA A 202 0.75 -8.57 -13.05
CA ALA A 202 -0.08 -9.77 -13.14
C ALA A 202 -1.58 -9.43 -13.18
N LEU A 203 -2.01 -8.41 -12.42
CA LEU A 203 -3.39 -7.97 -12.41
C LEU A 203 -3.77 -7.26 -13.72
N GLU A 204 -2.92 -6.38 -14.24
CA GLU A 204 -3.13 -5.68 -15.51
C GLU A 204 -3.26 -6.68 -16.68
N GLU A 205 -2.35 -7.65 -16.77
CA GLU A 205 -2.37 -8.70 -17.79
C GLU A 205 -3.62 -9.58 -17.67
N ALA A 206 -4.02 -9.97 -16.45
CA ALA A 206 -5.23 -10.75 -16.25
C ALA A 206 -6.49 -10.00 -16.73
N ILE A 207 -6.57 -8.69 -16.48
CA ILE A 207 -7.68 -7.83 -16.93
C ILE A 207 -7.70 -7.70 -18.45
N GLN A 208 -6.52 -7.59 -19.09
CA GLN A 208 -6.39 -7.38 -20.53
C GLN A 208 -6.64 -8.65 -21.35
N ILE A 209 -6.11 -9.79 -20.89
CA ILE A 209 -6.15 -11.06 -21.64
C ILE A 209 -7.51 -11.75 -21.49
N TYR A 210 -8.13 -11.66 -20.32
CA TYR A 210 -9.31 -12.46 -20.00
C TYR A 210 -10.57 -11.60 -19.88
N PRO A 211 -11.44 -11.58 -20.92
CA PRO A 211 -12.69 -10.84 -20.86
C PRO A 211 -13.69 -11.43 -19.84
N GLU A 212 -13.67 -12.75 -19.65
CA GLU A 212 -14.55 -13.49 -18.75
C GLU A 212 -13.71 -14.38 -17.81
N VAL A 213 -13.60 -13.98 -16.53
CA VAL A 213 -12.66 -14.61 -15.61
C VAL A 213 -13.06 -14.49 -14.14
N VAL A 214 -12.76 -15.51 -13.37
CA VAL A 214 -12.75 -15.48 -11.90
C VAL A 214 -11.30 -15.45 -11.42
N ILE A 215 -10.93 -14.39 -10.71
CA ILE A 215 -9.58 -14.13 -10.22
C ILE A 215 -9.53 -14.34 -8.71
N ALA A 216 -8.74 -15.30 -8.23
CA ALA A 216 -8.39 -15.42 -6.82
C ALA A 216 -7.15 -14.55 -6.51
N THR A 217 -7.31 -13.51 -5.69
CA THR A 217 -6.22 -12.57 -5.40
C THR A 217 -5.36 -12.99 -4.20
N PRO A 218 -4.09 -12.55 -4.09
CA PRO A 218 -3.35 -12.63 -2.84
C PRO A 218 -4.08 -11.84 -1.74
N GLY A 219 -4.00 -12.33 -0.49
CA GLY A 219 -4.69 -11.67 0.63
C GLY A 219 -4.16 -10.27 0.93
N GLY A 220 -2.91 -9.98 0.57
CA GLY A 220 -2.26 -8.69 0.79
C GLY A 220 -2.49 -7.65 -0.30
N LEU A 221 -3.21 -7.95 -1.38
CA LEU A 221 -3.43 -7.02 -2.50
C LEU A 221 -4.12 -5.75 -2.05
N VAL A 222 -5.09 -5.86 -1.15
CA VAL A 222 -5.85 -4.71 -0.62
C VAL A 222 -5.02 -3.71 0.19
N SER A 223 -3.81 -4.09 0.60
CA SER A 223 -2.88 -3.19 1.29
C SER A 223 -2.11 -2.28 0.35
N ASP A 224 -2.20 -2.49 -0.96
CA ASP A 224 -1.65 -1.58 -1.97
C ASP A 224 -2.81 -0.81 -2.64
N ALA A 225 -2.87 0.50 -2.40
CA ALA A 225 -3.99 1.32 -2.84
C ALA A 225 -4.09 1.40 -4.38
N ALA A 226 -2.95 1.36 -5.09
CA ALA A 226 -2.94 1.43 -6.55
C ALA A 226 -3.49 0.14 -7.16
N ASN A 227 -3.01 -1.02 -6.70
CA ASN A 227 -3.48 -2.34 -7.14
C ASN A 227 -4.95 -2.55 -6.77
N PHE A 228 -5.36 -2.13 -5.58
CA PHE A 228 -6.74 -2.29 -5.15
C PHE A 228 -7.71 -1.39 -5.92
N ASN A 229 -7.34 -0.14 -6.22
CA ASN A 229 -8.15 0.72 -7.08
C ASN A 229 -8.29 0.16 -8.50
N LEU A 230 -7.23 -0.42 -9.07
CA LEU A 230 -7.31 -1.11 -10.36
C LEU A 230 -8.30 -2.28 -10.29
N LEU A 231 -8.19 -3.13 -9.28
CA LEU A 231 -9.10 -4.26 -9.09
C LEU A 231 -10.57 -3.83 -8.98
N LEU A 232 -10.87 -2.83 -8.13
CA LEU A 232 -12.22 -2.30 -7.96
C LEU A 232 -12.78 -1.69 -9.24
N SER A 233 -11.91 -1.17 -10.10
CA SER A 233 -12.28 -0.48 -11.33
C SER A 233 -12.62 -1.44 -12.48
N HIS A 234 -11.97 -2.59 -12.52
CA HIS A 234 -12.07 -3.53 -13.65
C HIS A 234 -12.74 -4.86 -13.30
N CYS A 235 -13.03 -5.13 -12.02
CA CYS A 235 -13.67 -6.36 -11.60
C CYS A 235 -14.88 -6.10 -10.70
N THR A 236 -15.86 -7.00 -10.80
CA THR A 236 -16.85 -7.22 -9.76
C THR A 236 -16.17 -7.94 -8.60
N THR A 237 -16.07 -7.27 -7.46
CA THR A 237 -15.28 -7.74 -6.31
C THR A 237 -16.16 -8.44 -5.27
N VAL A 238 -15.69 -9.60 -4.81
CA VAL A 238 -16.37 -10.44 -3.82
C VAL A 238 -15.44 -10.66 -2.64
N TRP A 239 -15.80 -10.13 -1.49
CA TRP A 239 -15.06 -10.39 -0.25
C TRP A 239 -15.53 -11.70 0.38
N LEU A 240 -14.69 -12.72 0.33
CA LEU A 240 -14.90 -13.96 1.07
C LEU A 240 -14.39 -13.80 2.50
N GLN A 241 -15.33 -13.86 3.44
CA GLN A 241 -15.09 -13.81 4.88
C GLN A 241 -15.00 -15.23 5.45
N ALA A 242 -14.14 -15.40 6.44
CA ALA A 242 -14.16 -16.57 7.31
C ALA A 242 -13.76 -16.14 8.71
N ASP A 243 -14.22 -16.86 9.71
CA ASP A 243 -13.81 -16.65 11.08
C ASP A 243 -12.31 -16.97 11.25
N PRO A 244 -11.60 -16.31 12.18
CA PRO A 244 -10.16 -16.53 12.38
C PRO A 244 -9.79 -18.01 12.61
N ALA A 245 -10.64 -18.76 13.31
CA ALA A 245 -10.42 -20.18 13.56
C ALA A 245 -10.46 -21.00 12.25
N ASP A 246 -11.41 -20.71 11.35
CA ASP A 246 -11.53 -21.39 10.07
C ASP A 246 -10.39 -21.04 9.12
N HIS A 247 -9.96 -19.78 9.12
CA HIS A 247 -8.75 -19.37 8.39
C HIS A 247 -7.55 -20.23 8.78
N MET A 248 -7.28 -20.38 10.08
CA MET A 248 -6.16 -21.20 10.53
C MET A 248 -6.34 -22.68 10.20
N GLY A 249 -7.51 -23.25 10.49
CA GLY A 249 -7.79 -24.66 10.24
C GLY A 249 -7.61 -25.04 8.77
N ARG A 250 -8.09 -24.19 7.85
CA ARG A 250 -7.96 -24.39 6.40
C ARG A 250 -6.51 -24.20 5.92
N VAL A 251 -5.76 -23.25 6.49
CA VAL A 251 -4.35 -23.02 6.11
C VAL A 251 -3.46 -24.17 6.61
N ALA A 252 -3.69 -24.66 7.83
CA ALA A 252 -3.01 -25.82 8.38
C ALA A 252 -3.24 -27.07 7.53
N ALA A 253 -4.49 -27.33 7.12
CA ALA A 253 -4.82 -28.46 6.24
C ALA A 253 -4.14 -28.39 4.86
N GLN A 254 -3.72 -27.19 4.42
CA GLN A 254 -2.98 -26.98 3.18
C GLN A 254 -1.45 -27.17 3.33
N GLY A 255 -0.99 -27.66 4.48
CA GLY A 255 0.43 -27.93 4.74
C GLY A 255 1.26 -26.71 5.13
N ASP A 256 0.62 -25.54 5.30
CA ASP A 256 1.28 -24.36 5.82
C ASP A 256 1.16 -24.38 7.35
N MET A 257 2.17 -24.94 8.01
CA MET A 257 2.23 -25.10 9.46
C MET A 257 2.71 -23.83 10.19
N ARG A 258 3.10 -22.77 9.46
CA ARG A 258 3.54 -21.49 10.05
C ARG A 258 2.52 -20.91 11.06
N PRO A 259 1.20 -20.99 10.84
CA PRO A 259 0.21 -20.55 11.82
C PRO A 259 0.13 -21.43 13.08
N MET A 260 0.56 -22.69 13.02
CA MET A 260 0.47 -23.65 14.13
C MET A 260 1.67 -23.61 15.08
N ALA A 261 2.84 -23.20 14.59
CA ALA A 261 4.09 -23.17 15.36
C ALA A 261 4.10 -22.12 16.50
N ALA A 262 3.17 -21.14 16.49
CA ALA A 262 3.05 -20.08 17.49
C ALA A 262 1.57 -19.80 17.87
N SER A 263 0.77 -20.86 18.04
CA SER A 263 -0.70 -20.90 18.06
C SER A 263 -1.46 -19.68 18.64
N ARG A 264 -1.04 -19.12 19.79
CA ARG A 264 -1.73 -17.96 20.39
C ARG A 264 -1.31 -16.62 19.78
N GLU A 265 0.00 -16.39 19.64
CA GLU A 265 0.53 -15.17 19.03
C GLU A 265 0.16 -15.06 17.55
N ALA A 266 0.24 -16.18 16.82
CA ALA A 266 -0.19 -16.29 15.43
C ALA A 266 -1.69 -15.99 15.25
N MET A 267 -2.54 -16.44 16.18
CA MET A 267 -3.97 -16.11 16.18
C MET A 267 -4.21 -14.61 16.43
N ASP A 268 -3.47 -14.02 17.36
CA ASP A 268 -3.59 -12.59 17.66
C ASP A 268 -3.05 -11.71 16.52
N ASP A 269 -1.97 -12.12 15.85
CA ASP A 269 -1.47 -11.52 14.61
C ASP A 269 -2.51 -11.61 13.49
N LEU A 270 -3.12 -12.78 13.30
CA LEU A 270 -4.16 -12.98 12.29
C LEU A 270 -5.36 -12.06 12.54
N LYS A 271 -5.82 -11.95 13.78
CA LYS A 271 -6.89 -11.03 14.17
C LYS A 271 -6.51 -9.58 13.89
N ARG A 272 -5.27 -9.16 14.20
CA ARG A 272 -4.76 -7.83 13.89
C ARG A 272 -4.75 -7.55 12.38
N ILE A 273 -4.30 -8.52 11.58
CA ILE A 273 -4.31 -8.42 10.11
C ILE A 273 -5.75 -8.33 9.58
N LEU A 274 -6.67 -9.14 10.08
CA LEU A 274 -8.09 -9.09 9.72
C LEU A 274 -8.69 -7.72 10.03
N ALA A 275 -8.49 -7.22 11.25
CA ALA A 275 -8.98 -5.91 11.67
C ALA A 275 -8.42 -4.79 10.79
N GLY A 276 -7.10 -4.79 10.54
CA GLY A 276 -6.45 -3.79 9.70
C GLY A 276 -6.87 -3.83 8.22
N ARG A 277 -7.24 -5.01 7.69
CA ARG A 277 -7.66 -5.17 6.29
C ARG A 277 -9.16 -5.11 6.07
N SER A 278 -9.97 -5.26 7.12
CA SER A 278 -11.43 -5.28 7.02
C SER A 278 -11.99 -4.01 6.37
N ALA A 279 -11.46 -2.83 6.72
CA ALA A 279 -11.87 -1.56 6.13
C ALA A 279 -11.60 -1.46 4.62
N PHE A 280 -10.58 -2.17 4.13
CA PHE A 280 -10.29 -2.26 2.70
C PHE A 280 -11.15 -3.34 2.03
N TYR A 281 -11.25 -4.53 2.62
CA TYR A 281 -12.10 -5.59 2.07
C TYR A 281 -13.57 -5.17 1.96
N SER A 282 -14.07 -4.37 2.91
CA SER A 282 -15.45 -3.86 2.89
C SER A 282 -15.75 -2.89 1.73
N LYS A 283 -14.74 -2.50 0.94
CA LYS A 283 -14.95 -1.73 -0.30
C LYS A 283 -15.40 -2.61 -1.48
N ALA A 284 -15.41 -3.93 -1.31
CA ALA A 284 -15.92 -4.87 -2.32
C ALA A 284 -17.39 -4.60 -2.68
N ASP A 285 -17.82 -5.07 -3.86
CA ASP A 285 -19.20 -4.97 -4.31
C ASP A 285 -20.15 -5.85 -3.49
N MET A 286 -19.64 -6.99 -3.01
CA MET A 286 -20.37 -7.92 -2.15
C MET A 286 -19.44 -8.57 -1.12
N SER A 287 -20.03 -9.09 -0.05
CA SER A 287 -19.36 -9.89 0.97
C SER A 287 -20.10 -11.20 1.18
N PHE A 288 -19.37 -12.29 1.35
CA PHE A 288 -19.92 -13.62 1.57
C PHE A 288 -19.18 -14.34 2.71
N ASN A 289 -19.91 -14.74 3.75
CA ASN A 289 -19.33 -15.47 4.89
C ASN A 289 -19.30 -16.97 4.61
N THR A 290 -18.09 -17.53 4.51
CA THR A 290 -17.84 -18.95 4.24
C THR A 290 -17.81 -19.83 5.49
N SER A 291 -17.85 -19.25 6.69
CA SER A 291 -17.88 -19.99 7.97
C SER A 291 -19.27 -20.49 8.32
N ALA A 292 -20.31 -19.84 7.78
CA ALA A 292 -21.70 -20.20 8.04
C ALA A 292 -22.18 -21.46 7.29
N TYR A 293 -21.33 -22.08 6.45
CA TYR A 293 -21.75 -23.10 5.50
C TYR A 293 -20.74 -24.24 5.37
N SER A 294 -21.23 -25.43 4.99
CA SER A 294 -20.38 -26.48 4.42
C SER A 294 -19.80 -26.03 3.06
N LEU A 295 -18.77 -26.70 2.54
CA LEU A 295 -18.17 -26.29 1.26
C LEU A 295 -19.17 -26.29 0.10
N ASN A 296 -20.09 -27.25 0.05
CA ASN A 296 -21.10 -27.34 -1.00
C ASN A 296 -22.18 -26.27 -0.84
N ASP A 297 -22.67 -26.06 0.38
CA ASP A 297 -23.69 -25.03 0.63
C ASP A 297 -23.10 -23.63 0.42
N ALA A 298 -21.84 -23.43 0.81
CA ALA A 298 -21.10 -22.18 0.57
C ALA A 298 -21.04 -21.88 -0.92
N PHE A 299 -20.73 -22.88 -1.75
CA PHE A 299 -20.70 -22.73 -3.20
C PHE A 299 -22.09 -22.41 -3.77
N LEU A 300 -23.13 -23.15 -3.37
CA LEU A 300 -24.48 -22.92 -3.89
C LEU A 300 -24.99 -21.51 -3.54
N ALA A 301 -24.77 -21.07 -2.30
CA ALA A 301 -25.15 -19.74 -1.84
C ALA A 301 -24.32 -18.64 -2.52
N LEU A 302 -22.99 -18.80 -2.63
CA LEU A 302 -22.12 -17.87 -3.33
C LEU A 302 -22.51 -17.74 -4.80
N ARG A 303 -22.73 -18.87 -5.48
CA ARG A 303 -23.18 -18.92 -6.88
C ARG A 303 -24.47 -18.12 -7.05
N SER A 304 -25.46 -18.34 -6.18
CA SER A 304 -26.73 -17.62 -6.25
C SER A 304 -26.53 -16.11 -6.16
N GLN A 305 -25.78 -15.64 -5.16
CA GLN A 305 -25.52 -14.20 -4.97
C GLN A 305 -24.73 -13.58 -6.12
N VAL A 306 -23.73 -14.29 -6.65
CA VAL A 306 -22.94 -13.82 -7.80
C VAL A 306 -23.82 -13.71 -9.04
N ARG A 307 -24.62 -14.74 -9.35
CA ARG A 307 -25.50 -14.72 -10.54
C ARG A 307 -26.55 -13.62 -10.45
N GLU A 308 -27.16 -13.42 -9.28
CA GLU A 308 -28.09 -12.31 -9.03
C GLU A 308 -27.40 -10.96 -9.27
N ARG A 309 -26.19 -10.76 -8.74
CA ARG A 309 -25.43 -9.52 -8.94
C ARG A 309 -25.09 -9.26 -10.41
N LEU A 310 -24.87 -10.30 -11.19
CA LEU A 310 -24.60 -10.22 -12.62
C LEU A 310 -25.87 -10.13 -13.48
N GLY A 311 -27.06 -10.18 -12.88
CA GLY A 311 -28.33 -10.20 -13.62
C GLY A 311 -28.55 -11.50 -14.41
N LEU A 312 -27.84 -12.57 -14.08
CA LEU A 312 -27.97 -13.87 -14.72
C LEU A 312 -29.06 -14.66 -13.98
N VAL A 313 -30.16 -14.97 -14.67
CA VAL A 313 -31.28 -15.74 -14.07
C VAL A 313 -30.75 -17.03 -13.45
N THR A 314 -31.12 -17.28 -12.19
CA THR A 314 -30.85 -18.52 -11.46
C THR A 314 -31.64 -19.62 -12.15
N LYS A 315 -31.01 -20.41 -13.02
CA LYS A 315 -31.58 -21.69 -13.45
C LYS A 315 -31.56 -22.60 -12.22
N HIS A 316 -32.69 -22.69 -11.52
CA HIS A 316 -32.91 -23.78 -10.59
C HIS A 316 -32.92 -25.06 -11.41
N ALA A 317 -31.87 -25.87 -11.24
CA ALA A 317 -31.84 -27.26 -11.65
C ALA A 317 -32.64 -28.08 -10.63
#